data_AF-A0A523I4I9-F1
#
_entry.id   AF-A0A523I4I9-F1
#
_cell.length_a   1.000
_cell.length_b   1.000
_cell.length_c   1.000
_cell.angle_alpha   90.00
_cell.angle_beta   90.00
_cell.angle_gamma   90.00
#
_symmetry.space_group_name_H-M   'P 1'
#
loop_
_entity.id
_entity.type
_entity.pdbx_description
1 polymer ?
#
loop_
_entity_poly.entity_id
_entity_poly.type
_entity_poly.pdbx_seq_one_letter_code
_entity_poly.pdbx_strand_id
1 'polypeptide(L)'
;MKAGFFIPFSSLKILKKLNANKPTVSLIIPAYNDPKGLKKCLEAVIRSNFDNFECLVVDDNSSEDTVSVAKQFPVKVIELCENNGPAHARNSGAKASSADILFFLIRMC
;
A
#
# COMPACT_ATOMS: atom_id res chain seq x y z
N MET A 1 23.22 -16.21 24.55
CA MET A 1 23.79 -16.75 23.29
C MET A 1 23.26 -15.90 22.15
N LYS A 2 24.18 -15.34 21.36
CA LYS A 2 23.95 -14.31 20.33
C LYS A 2 23.47 -14.91 19.01
N ALA A 3 22.89 -14.01 18.20
CA ALA A 3 22.70 -14.04 16.74
C ALA A 3 21.46 -14.81 16.23
N GLY A 4 20.66 -14.29 15.29
CA GLY A 4 20.92 -13.21 14.34
C GLY A 4 19.67 -12.39 14.05
N PHE A 5 19.78 -11.08 14.26
CA PHE A 5 18.89 -10.09 13.65
C PHE A 5 19.36 -9.94 12.20
N PHE A 6 18.81 -10.76 11.30
CA PHE A 6 19.06 -10.61 9.87
C PHE A 6 18.19 -9.47 9.36
N ILE A 7 18.70 -8.26 9.53
CA ILE A 7 18.14 -7.08 8.88
C ILE A 7 18.57 -7.14 7.41
N PRO A 8 17.65 -7.20 6.44
CA PRO A 8 18.02 -7.04 5.04
C PRO A 8 18.64 -5.65 4.84
N PHE A 9 19.69 -5.56 4.03
CA PHE A 9 20.48 -4.33 3.78
C PHE A 9 19.62 -3.12 3.29
N SER A 10 18.37 -3.35 2.87
CA SER A 10 17.36 -2.33 2.53
C SER A 10 16.81 -1.56 3.74
N SER A 11 16.92 -2.09 4.95
CA SER A 11 16.36 -1.46 6.15
C SER A 11 17.12 -0.20 6.62
N LEU A 12 18.29 0.11 6.07
CA LEU A 12 18.98 1.37 6.35
C LEU A 12 18.39 2.58 5.56
N LYS A 13 17.64 2.34 4.48
CA LYS A 13 16.92 3.41 3.77
C LYS A 13 15.54 3.66 4.38
N ILE A 14 14.88 2.60 4.84
CA ILE A 14 13.51 2.64 5.39
C ILE A 14 13.42 3.48 6.66
N LEU A 15 14.50 3.58 7.46
CA LEU A 15 14.55 4.43 8.64
C LEU A 15 14.96 5.89 8.36
N LYS A 16 15.40 6.23 7.14
CA LYS A 16 16.06 7.52 6.88
C LYS A 16 15.13 8.65 6.42
N LYS A 17 13.81 8.42 6.39
CA LYS A 17 12.85 9.50 6.13
C LYS A 17 11.46 9.29 6.73
N LEU A 18 11.41 8.93 8.01
CA LEU A 18 10.32 9.39 8.89
C LEU A 18 10.50 10.90 9.12
N ASN A 19 10.45 11.70 8.05
CA ASN A 19 10.37 13.15 8.21
C ASN A 19 8.93 13.50 8.55
N ALA A 20 8.75 14.40 9.51
CA ALA A 20 7.50 15.05 9.88
C ALA A 20 6.88 15.93 8.77
N ASN A 21 7.22 15.66 7.50
CA ASN A 21 6.71 16.36 6.33
C ASN A 21 5.67 15.48 5.62
N LYS A 22 4.54 16.11 5.31
CA LYS A 22 3.43 15.55 4.53
C LYS A 22 3.94 14.81 3.28
N PRO A 23 3.45 13.59 2.98
CA PRO A 23 3.84 12.88 1.76
C PRO A 23 3.49 13.71 0.52
N THR A 24 4.31 13.63 -0.54
CA THR A 24 4.01 14.35 -1.80
C THR A 24 2.89 13.66 -2.58
N VAL A 25 2.86 12.32 -2.55
CA VAL A 25 1.89 11.51 -3.27
C VAL A 25 1.22 10.51 -2.33
N SER A 26 -0.10 10.38 -2.42
CA SER A 26 -0.85 9.27 -1.84
C SER A 26 -1.16 8.29 -2.96
N LEU A 27 -0.48 7.14 -2.92
CA LEU A 27 -0.70 6.03 -3.82
C LEU A 27 -1.91 5.23 -3.35
N ILE A 28 -2.97 5.20 -4.16
CA ILE A 28 -4.24 4.53 -3.82
C ILE A 28 -4.41 3.33 -4.74
N ILE A 29 -4.47 2.14 -4.14
CA ILE A 29 -4.61 0.86 -4.83
C ILE A 29 -5.95 0.24 -4.41
N PRO A 30 -7.01 0.33 -5.25
CA PRO A 30 -8.22 -0.44 -5.01
C PRO A 30 -7.92 -1.93 -5.21
N ALA A 31 -8.40 -2.77 -4.32
CA ALA A 31 -8.20 -4.21 -4.33
C ALA A 31 -9.51 -4.95 -4.11
N TYR A 32 -9.72 -6.01 -4.90
CA TYR A 32 -10.85 -6.92 -4.74
C TYR A 32 -10.50 -8.29 -5.33
N ASN A 33 -10.49 -9.33 -4.49
CA ASN A 33 -10.32 -10.73 -4.89
C ASN A 33 -9.13 -11.01 -5.83
N ASP A 34 -8.01 -10.31 -5.64
CA ASP A 34 -6.77 -10.54 -6.43
C ASP A 34 -5.50 -10.45 -5.55
N PRO A 35 -5.30 -11.40 -4.62
CA PRO A 35 -4.14 -11.40 -3.73
C PRO A 35 -2.82 -11.51 -4.51
N LYS A 36 -2.80 -12.21 -5.64
CA LYS A 36 -1.58 -12.41 -6.46
C LYS A 36 -1.19 -11.14 -7.20
N GLY A 37 -2.15 -10.48 -7.86
CA GLY A 37 -1.91 -9.20 -8.54
C GLY A 37 -1.53 -8.11 -7.55
N LEU A 38 -2.21 -8.05 -6.40
CA LEU A 38 -1.88 -7.12 -5.33
C LEU A 38 -0.45 -7.31 -4.83
N LYS A 39 -0.02 -8.56 -4.58
CA LYS A 39 1.35 -8.86 -4.14
C LYS A 39 2.39 -8.34 -5.15
N LYS A 40 2.22 -8.65 -6.44
CA LYS A 40 3.12 -8.18 -7.50
C LYS A 40 3.19 -6.66 -7.58
N CYS A 41 2.03 -6.01 -7.45
CA CYS A 41 1.91 -4.56 -7.45
C CYS A 41 2.71 -3.95 -6.28
N LEU A 42 2.49 -4.45 -5.06
CA LEU A 42 3.17 -3.95 -3.86
C LEU A 42 4.68 -4.22 -3.89
N GLU A 43 5.12 -5.38 -4.40
CA GLU A 43 6.53 -5.66 -4.65
C GLU A 43 7.16 -4.70 -5.67
N ALA A 44 6.42 -4.27 -6.70
CA ALA A 44 6.90 -3.27 -7.65
C ALA A 44 6.99 -1.87 -7.01
N VAL A 45 5.97 -1.48 -6.24
CA VAL A 45 5.92 -0.20 -5.52
C VAL A 45 7.11 -0.07 -4.55
N ILE A 46 7.42 -1.11 -3.78
CA ILE A 46 8.53 -1.08 -2.80
C ILE A 46 9.90 -1.08 -3.48
N ARG A 47 10.01 -1.63 -4.69
CA ARG A 47 11.24 -1.57 -5.50
C ARG A 47 11.45 -0.24 -6.22
N SER A 48 10.45 0.64 -6.20
CA SER A 48 10.58 1.99 -6.77
C SER A 48 11.62 2.82 -6.01
N ASN A 49 12.29 3.74 -6.71
CA ASN A 49 13.25 4.68 -6.12
C ASN A 49 12.58 5.98 -5.63
N PHE A 50 11.25 6.06 -5.65
CA PHE A 50 10.52 7.22 -5.16
C PHE A 50 10.15 7.02 -3.69
N ASP A 51 10.71 7.81 -2.78
CA ASP A 51 10.58 7.55 -1.34
C ASP A 51 9.55 8.43 -0.61
N ASN A 52 9.02 9.50 -1.24
CA ASN A 52 8.15 10.48 -0.57
C ASN A 52 6.65 10.28 -0.86
N PHE A 53 6.14 9.09 -0.55
CA PHE A 53 4.74 8.72 -0.71
C PHE A 53 4.19 7.97 0.49
N GLU A 54 2.88 8.01 0.66
CA GLU A 54 2.15 7.01 1.43
C GLU A 54 1.42 6.06 0.47
N CYS A 55 1.19 4.82 0.90
CA CYS A 55 0.46 3.83 0.11
C CYS A 55 -0.75 3.34 0.88
N LEU A 56 -1.92 3.43 0.23
CA LEU A 56 -3.20 3.00 0.75
C LEU A 56 -3.73 1.87 -0.14
N VAL A 57 -3.92 0.71 0.45
CA VAL A 57 -4.66 -0.40 -0.18
C VAL A 57 -6.09 -0.34 0.34
N VAL A 58 -7.05 -0.23 -0.58
CA VAL A 58 -8.48 -0.20 -0.23
C VAL A 58 -9.11 -1.49 -0.70
N ASP A 59 -9.37 -2.39 0.24
CA ASP A 59 -10.06 -3.65 0.01
C ASP A 59 -11.57 -3.43 -0.08
N ASP A 60 -12.15 -3.74 -1.21
CA ASP A 60 -13.59 -3.59 -1.52
C ASP A 60 -14.37 -4.85 -1.13
N ASN A 61 -14.14 -5.32 0.10
CA ASN A 61 -14.77 -6.49 0.71
C ASN A 61 -14.44 -7.82 0.00
N SER A 62 -13.15 -8.17 -0.05
CA SER A 62 -12.69 -9.42 -0.66
C SER A 62 -13.14 -10.68 0.11
N SER A 63 -13.38 -11.76 -0.61
CA SER A 63 -13.75 -13.09 -0.10
C SER A 63 -12.55 -14.00 0.18
N GLU A 64 -11.39 -13.74 -0.44
CA GLU A 64 -10.13 -14.44 -0.18
C GLU A 64 -9.01 -13.45 0.17
N ASP A 65 -8.16 -13.79 1.15
CA ASP A 65 -6.83 -13.31 1.65
C ASP A 65 -6.13 -12.04 1.11
N THR A 66 -6.82 -11.16 0.39
CA THR A 66 -6.31 -9.95 -0.25
C THR A 66 -5.81 -8.97 0.81
N VAL A 67 -6.60 -8.81 1.88
CA VAL A 67 -6.23 -8.05 3.08
C VAL A 67 -4.97 -8.63 3.74
N SER A 68 -4.89 -9.96 3.87
CA SER A 68 -3.74 -10.66 4.47
C SER A 68 -2.46 -10.44 3.67
N VAL A 69 -2.55 -10.36 2.34
CA VAL A 69 -1.43 -9.97 1.49
C VAL A 69 -1.05 -8.51 1.72
N ALA A 70 -2.00 -7.58 1.74
CA ALA A 70 -1.73 -6.16 1.95
C ALA A 70 -1.00 -5.90 3.27
N LYS A 71 -1.42 -6.58 4.36
CA LYS A 71 -0.85 -6.46 5.71
C LYS A 71 0.61 -6.95 5.83
N GLN A 72 1.14 -7.66 4.84
CA GLN A 72 2.55 -8.07 4.79
C GLN A 72 3.48 -6.93 4.34
N PHE A 73 2.92 -5.83 3.84
CA PHE A 73 3.67 -4.70 3.30
C PHE A 73 3.50 -3.44 4.18
N PRO A 74 4.44 -2.48 4.13
CA PRO A 74 4.35 -1.24 4.89
C PRO A 74 3.35 -0.26 4.24
N VAL A 75 2.08 -0.63 4.23
CA VAL A 75 0.97 0.13 3.63
C VAL A 75 -0.17 0.32 4.62
N LYS A 76 -0.99 1.35 4.42
CA LYS A 76 -2.25 1.53 5.14
C LYS A 76 -3.33 0.69 4.45
N VAL A 77 -3.99 -0.18 5.20
CA VAL A 77 -5.09 -1.00 4.68
C VAL A 77 -6.42 -0.41 5.12
N ILE A 78 -7.34 -0.22 4.18
CA ILE A 78 -8.71 0.23 4.42
C ILE A 78 -9.62 -0.89 3.94
N GLU A 79 -10.35 -1.52 4.87
CA GLU A 79 -11.28 -2.60 4.57
C GLU A 79 -12.69 -2.02 4.52
N LEU A 80 -13.36 -2.16 3.37
CA LEU A 80 -14.75 -1.73 3.20
C LEU A 80 -15.73 -2.82 3.65
N CYS A 81 -16.85 -2.40 4.21
CA CYS A 81 -17.86 -3.31 4.75
C CYS A 81 -18.63 -4.09 3.69
N GLU A 82 -18.64 -3.60 2.46
CA GLU A 82 -19.36 -4.18 1.31
C GLU A 82 -18.62 -3.82 0.02
N ASN A 83 -18.85 -4.61 -1.04
CA ASN A 83 -18.29 -4.33 -2.36
C ASN A 83 -19.14 -3.28 -3.08
N ASN A 84 -18.56 -2.09 -3.28
CA ASN A 84 -19.21 -0.96 -3.96
C ASN A 84 -18.51 -0.56 -5.26
N GLY A 85 -17.59 -1.40 -5.73
CA GLY A 85 -16.82 -1.22 -6.95
C GLY A 85 -15.63 -0.27 -6.82
N PRO A 86 -14.78 -0.25 -7.87
CA PRO A 86 -13.48 0.43 -7.85
C PRO A 86 -13.58 1.97 -7.75
N ALA A 87 -14.70 2.57 -8.12
CA ALA A 87 -14.91 4.01 -7.93
C ALA A 87 -15.08 4.35 -6.44
N HIS A 88 -15.87 3.55 -5.71
CA HIS A 88 -16.07 3.73 -4.28
C HIS A 88 -14.76 3.49 -3.52
N ALA A 89 -14.05 2.40 -3.82
CA ALA A 89 -12.75 2.11 -3.22
C ALA A 89 -11.73 3.26 -3.41
N ARG A 90 -11.63 3.81 -4.63
CA ARG A 90 -10.76 4.96 -4.92
C ARG A 90 -11.16 6.20 -4.13
N ASN A 91 -12.46 6.51 -4.05
CA ASN A 91 -12.96 7.66 -3.30
C ASN A 91 -12.71 7.52 -1.80
N SER A 92 -12.87 6.31 -1.25
CA SER A 92 -12.55 6.02 0.15
C SER A 92 -11.05 6.18 0.42
N GLY A 93 -10.19 5.71 -0.48
CA GLY A 93 -8.75 5.96 -0.42
C GLY A 93 -8.39 7.44 -0.50
N ALA A 94 -9.01 8.18 -1.40
CA ALA A 94 -8.80 9.62 -1.57
C ALA A 94 -9.15 10.42 -0.31
N LYS A 95 -10.29 10.09 0.34
CA LYS A 95 -10.70 10.71 1.60
C LYS A 95 -9.75 10.42 2.76
N ALA A 96 -9.12 9.25 2.76
CA ALA A 96 -8.20 8.81 3.80
C ALA A 96 -6.72 9.18 3.55
N SER A 97 -6.46 9.81 2.41
CA SER A 97 -5.14 10.27 1.95
C SER A 97 -4.79 11.61 2.59
N SER A 98 -3.50 11.81 2.79
CA SER A 98 -2.94 13.01 3.40
C SER A 98 -2.08 13.85 2.44
N ALA A 99 -1.69 13.35 1.27
CA ALA A 99 -0.88 14.09 0.31
C ALA A 99 -1.70 15.07 -0.56
N ASP A 100 -1.00 15.99 -1.22
CA ASP A 100 -1.61 16.92 -2.19
C ASP A 100 -1.86 16.28 -3.56
N ILE A 101 -1.10 15.23 -3.91
CA ILE A 101 -1.24 14.51 -5.17
C ILE A 101 -1.80 13.12 -4.89
N LEU A 102 -2.89 12.77 -5.56
CA LEU A 102 -3.46 11.43 -5.53
C LEU A 102 -3.03 10.67 -6.78
N PHE A 103 -2.48 9.47 -6.60
CA PHE A 103 -2.12 8.59 -7.71
C PHE A 103 -2.88 7.27 -7.57
N PHE A 104 -3.79 7.02 -8.50
CA PHE A 104 -4.55 5.77 -8.54
C PHE A 104 -3.81 4.74 -9.38
N LEU A 105 -3.33 3.68 -8.73
CA LEU A 105 -2.66 2.58 -9.41
C LEU A 105 -3.63 1.41 -9.53
N ILE A 106 -4.09 1.15 -10.74
CA ILE A 106 -5.10 0.14 -11.05
C ILE A 106 -4.44 -0.90 -11.93
N ARG A 107 -4.42 -2.16 -11.49
CA ARG A 107 -3.95 -3.34 -12.24
C ARG A 107 -2.61 -3.17 -12.98
N MET A 108 -1.53 -3.67 -12.38
CA MET A 108 -0.36 -4.11 -13.17
C MET A 108 -0.54 -5.60 -13.45
N CYS A 109 -0.98 -5.94 -14.67
CA CYS A 109 -0.99 -7.32 -15.15
C CYS A 109 0.44 -7.84 -15.34
#